data_AF-A0A9D8R9E9-F1
#
_entry.id   AF-A0A9D8R9E9-F1
#
_cell.length_a   1.000
_cell.length_b   1.000
_cell.length_c   1.000
_cell.angle_alpha   90.00
_cell.angle_beta   90.00
_cell.angle_gamma   90.00
#
_symmetry.space_group_name_H-M   'P 1'
#
loop_
_entity.id
_entity.type
_entity.pdbx_description
1 polymer ?
#
loop_
_entity_poly.entity_id
_entity_poly.type
_entity_poly.pdbx_seq_one_letter_code
_entity_poly.pdbx_strand_id
1 'polypeptide(L)'
;GLAFVIGNYLRDDGPWNGFVWKWFGIYESLLCIFFSFGLLWLFREYVNHSGRFYHWCAQQAYGAYIIHLFVLLFIQNATDSLVLPGIVKFFLIGTLATILSFVLTYLIRLIPGVKRVL
;
A
#
# COMPACT_ATOMS: atom_id res chain seq x y z
N GLY A 1 3.76 17.86 1.60
CA GLY A 1 2.98 16.64 1.29
C GLY A 1 1.56 17.00 0.94
N LEU A 2 0.71 17.27 1.95
CA LEU A 2 -0.71 17.59 1.77
C LEU A 2 -0.99 18.73 0.78
N ALA A 3 -0.19 19.80 0.78
CA ALA A 3 -0.33 20.88 -0.20
C ALA A 3 -0.16 20.42 -1.66
N PHE A 4 0.76 19.48 -1.92
CA PHE A 4 0.94 18.90 -3.26
C PHE A 4 -0.20 17.94 -3.61
N VAL A 5 -0.76 17.22 -2.64
CA VAL A 5 -1.96 16.37 -2.87
C VAL A 5 -3.17 17.22 -3.20
N ILE A 6 -3.42 18.28 -2.43
CA ILE A 6 -4.52 19.22 -2.68
C ILE A 6 -4.31 19.91 -4.03
N GLY A 7 -3.09 20.33 -4.35
CA GLY A 7 -2.76 20.89 -5.66
C GLY A 7 -3.01 19.92 -6.82
N ASN A 8 -2.85 18.61 -6.60
CA ASN A 8 -3.16 17.59 -7.60
C ASN A 8 -4.67 17.30 -7.70
N TYR A 9 -5.40 17.40 -6.58
CA TYR A 9 -6.86 17.26 -6.55
C TYR A 9 -7.58 18.45 -7.22
N LEU A 10 -7.08 19.66 -7.02
CA LEU A 10 -7.55 20.89 -7.66
C LEU A 10 -7.02 21.05 -9.11
N ARG A 11 -6.51 19.97 -9.70
CA ARG A 11 -5.98 19.97 -11.07
C ARG A 11 -7.12 19.85 -12.06
N ASP A 12 -7.74 20.99 -12.33
CA ASP A 12 -8.72 21.16 -13.41
C ASP A 12 -8.01 21.56 -14.72
N ASP A 13 -8.68 21.51 -15.88
CA ASP A 13 -8.13 21.88 -17.21
C ASP A 13 -7.68 23.35 -17.37
N GLY A 14 -7.55 24.10 -16.28
CA GLY A 14 -7.14 25.50 -16.25
C GLY A 14 -5.62 25.74 -16.30
N PRO A 15 -5.19 27.00 -16.08
CA PRO A 15 -3.78 27.41 -16.15
C PRO A 15 -2.85 26.65 -15.21
N TRP A 16 -3.40 26.20 -14.07
CA TRP A 16 -2.69 25.39 -13.08
C TRP A 16 -2.22 24.04 -13.65
N ASN A 17 -3.05 23.37 -14.45
CA ASN A 17 -2.69 22.11 -15.09
C ASN A 17 -1.55 22.29 -16.09
N GLY A 18 -1.52 23.40 -16.85
CA GLY A 18 -0.42 23.72 -17.76
C GLY A 18 0.92 23.92 -17.03
N PHE A 19 0.89 24.55 -15.85
CA PHE A 19 2.09 24.71 -15.01
C PHE A 19 2.59 23.35 -14.46
N VAL A 20 1.69 22.54 -13.91
CA VAL A 20 2.03 21.22 -13.36
C VAL A 20 2.55 20.29 -14.46
N TRP A 21 1.93 20.27 -15.65
CA TRP A 21 2.40 19.46 -16.78
C TRP A 21 3.80 19.86 -17.24
N LYS A 22 4.07 21.16 -17.35
CA LYS A 22 5.39 21.66 -17.77
C LYS A 22 6.50 21.22 -16.81
N TRP A 23 6.20 21.10 -15.52
CA TRP A 23 7.15 20.75 -14.47
C TRP A 23 6.85 19.41 -13.80
N PHE A 24 6.18 18.50 -14.53
CA PHE A 24 5.59 17.29 -13.95
C PHE A 24 6.61 16.45 -13.18
N GLY A 25 7.80 16.22 -13.74
CA GLY A 25 8.83 15.40 -13.09
C GLY A 25 9.31 15.97 -11.75
N ILE A 26 9.46 17.30 -11.64
CA ILE A 26 9.85 17.94 -10.37
C ILE A 26 8.69 17.91 -9.38
N TYR A 27 7.48 18.19 -9.86
CA TYR A 27 6.28 18.20 -9.03
C TYR A 27 6.02 16.82 -8.40
N GLU A 28 6.08 15.77 -9.21
CA GLU A 28 5.92 14.39 -8.77
C GLU A 28 7.04 13.96 -7.81
N SER A 29 8.30 14.28 -8.13
CA SER A 29 9.43 13.95 -7.25
C SER A 29 9.31 14.60 -5.88
N LEU A 30 8.95 15.89 -5.83
CA LEU A 30 8.73 16.60 -4.57
C LEU A 30 7.56 16.00 -3.80
N LEU A 31 6.44 15.68 -4.48
CA LEU A 31 5.31 15.01 -3.86
C LEU A 31 5.77 13.71 -3.20
N CYS A 32 6.48 12.84 -3.93
CA CYS A 32 7.02 11.57 -3.43
C CYS A 32 7.94 11.74 -2.22
N ILE A 33 8.87 12.70 -2.26
CA ILE A 33 9.78 12.98 -1.14
C ILE A 33 8.98 13.40 0.09
N PHE A 34 8.13 14.43 -0.04
CA PHE A 34 7.36 14.92 1.09
C PHE A 34 6.37 13.87 1.63
N PHE A 35 5.83 13.00 0.78
CA PHE A 35 4.96 11.92 1.22
C PHE A 35 5.75 10.87 2.01
N SER A 36 6.90 10.43 1.48
CA SER A 36 7.77 9.44 2.14
C SER A 36 8.26 9.94 3.50
N PHE A 37 8.79 11.17 3.56
CA PHE A 37 9.22 11.79 4.82
C PHE A 37 8.05 12.06 5.77
N GLY A 38 6.92 12.51 5.24
CA GLY A 38 5.72 12.78 6.04
C GLY A 38 5.16 11.53 6.70
N LEU A 39 5.06 10.42 5.97
CA LEU A 39 4.65 9.13 6.52
C LEU A 39 5.65 8.63 7.55
N LEU A 40 6.96 8.68 7.27
CA LEU A 40 7.98 8.27 8.23
C LEU A 40 7.90 9.06 9.53
N TRP A 41 7.75 10.38 9.45
CA TRP A 41 7.58 11.24 10.63
C TRP A 41 6.28 10.90 11.39
N LEU A 42 5.16 10.70 10.69
CA LEU A 42 3.88 10.33 11.29
C LEU A 42 3.95 9.00 12.03
N PHE A 43 4.50 7.95 11.40
CA PHE A 43 4.66 6.64 12.04
C PHE A 43 5.64 6.70 13.22
N ARG A 44 6.68 7.53 13.14
CA ARG A 44 7.64 7.73 14.23
C ARG A 44 7.03 8.45 15.43
N GLU A 45 6.17 9.45 15.22
CA GLU A 45 5.64 10.24 16.32
C GLU A 45 4.40 9.58 16.97
N TYR A 46 3.49 9.06 16.15
CA TYR A 46 2.19 8.57 16.61
C TYR A 46 2.09 7.05 16.73
N VAL A 47 2.92 6.29 16.02
CA VAL A 47 2.81 4.82 15.90
C VAL A 47 4.07 4.12 16.42
N ASN A 48 4.95 4.84 17.12
CA ASN A 48 6.15 4.29 17.75
C ASN A 48 5.83 3.52 19.05
N HIS A 49 4.80 2.68 19.01
CA HIS A 49 4.40 1.78 20.07
C HIS A 49 4.66 0.35 19.61
N SER A 50 5.63 -0.32 20.25
CA SER A 50 6.03 -1.70 19.97
C SER A 50 5.06 -2.73 20.54
N GLY A 51 3.79 -2.65 20.14
CA GLY A 51 2.77 -3.63 20.52
C GLY A 51 3.09 -5.03 19.99
N ARG A 52 2.69 -6.08 20.74
CA ARG A 52 2.84 -7.50 20.35
C ARG A 52 2.28 -7.78 18.95
N PHE A 53 1.20 -7.10 18.57
CA PHE A 53 0.60 -7.17 17.24
C PHE A 53 1.51 -6.63 16.14
N TYR A 54 2.11 -5.44 16.32
CA TYR A 54 3.03 -4.87 15.34
C TYR A 54 4.29 -5.72 15.16
N HIS A 55 4.80 -6.32 16.24
CA HIS A 55 5.92 -7.25 16.16
C HIS A 55 5.56 -8.52 15.38
N TRP A 56 4.36 -9.08 15.62
CA TRP A 56 3.85 -10.21 14.85
C TRP A 56 3.71 -9.87 13.36
N CYS A 57 3.13 -8.70 13.01
CA CYS A 57 3.05 -8.24 11.63
C CYS A 57 4.43 -8.06 10.99
N ALA A 58 5.37 -7.42 11.69
CA ALA A 58 6.73 -7.18 11.19
C ALA A 58 7.47 -8.49 10.88
N GLN A 59 7.28 -9.51 11.72
CA GLN A 59 7.81 -10.84 11.45
C GLN A 59 7.26 -11.38 10.13
N GLN A 60 5.95 -11.30 9.87
CA GLN A 60 5.33 -11.89 8.67
C GLN A 60 5.46 -11.02 7.41
N ALA A 61 5.90 -9.76 7.53
CA ALA A 61 5.88 -8.79 6.43
C ALA A 61 6.66 -9.27 5.19
N TYR A 62 7.82 -9.90 5.37
CA TYR A 62 8.63 -10.38 4.25
C TYR A 62 7.94 -11.51 3.47
N GLY A 63 7.36 -12.50 4.18
CA GLY A 63 6.63 -13.57 3.51
C GLY A 63 5.32 -13.08 2.88
N ALA A 64 4.64 -12.13 3.51
CA ALA A 64 3.44 -11.50 2.96
C ALA A 64 3.78 -10.74 1.66
N TYR A 65 4.93 -10.08 1.58
CA TYR A 65 5.41 -9.42 0.36
C TYR A 65 5.64 -10.41 -0.80
N ILE A 66 6.04 -11.65 -0.55
CA ILE A 66 6.19 -12.63 -1.63
C ILE A 66 4.81 -13.19 -2.03
N ILE A 67 3.98 -13.50 -1.03
CA ILE A 67 2.71 -14.22 -1.24
C ILE A 67 1.62 -13.29 -1.79
N HIS A 68 1.63 -12.00 -1.43
CA HIS A 68 0.56 -11.08 -1.81
C HIS A 68 0.37 -10.98 -3.32
N LEU A 69 1.45 -11.10 -4.11
CA LEU A 69 1.35 -11.04 -5.55
C LEU A 69 0.44 -12.16 -6.09
N PHE A 70 0.65 -13.39 -5.63
CA PHE A 70 -0.14 -14.55 -6.06
C PHE A 70 -1.58 -14.44 -5.55
N VAL A 71 -1.78 -14.10 -4.27
CA VAL A 71 -3.10 -13.95 -3.67
C VAL A 71 -3.92 -12.88 -4.39
N LEU A 72 -3.29 -11.74 -4.68
CA LEU A 72 -3.92 -10.64 -5.38
C LEU A 72 -4.39 -11.05 -6.77
N LEU A 73 -3.56 -11.78 -7.54
CA LEU A 73 -3.92 -12.28 -8.86
C LEU A 73 -5.12 -13.24 -8.82
N PHE A 74 -5.13 -14.17 -7.85
CA PHE A 74 -6.24 -15.09 -7.66
C PHE A 74 -7.55 -14.35 -7.35
N ILE A 75 -7.52 -13.40 -6.41
CA ILE A 75 -8.71 -12.63 -6.03
C ILE A 75 -9.18 -11.75 -7.19
N GLN A 76 -8.27 -11.10 -7.91
CA GLN A 76 -8.62 -10.27 -9.06
C GLN A 76 -9.28 -11.09 -10.16
N ASN A 77 -8.72 -12.25 -10.51
CA ASN A 77 -9.31 -13.15 -11.51
C ASN A 77 -10.69 -13.69 -11.06
N ALA A 78 -10.82 -14.10 -9.80
CA ALA A 78 -12.09 -14.57 -9.27
C ALA A 78 -13.16 -13.47 -9.21
N THR A 79 -12.76 -12.21 -9.05
CA THR A 79 -13.65 -11.04 -8.98
C THR A 79 -13.86 -10.40 -10.35
N ASP A 80 -13.27 -10.93 -11.43
CA ASP A 80 -13.35 -10.31 -12.76
C ASP A 80 -14.80 -10.24 -13.27
N SER A 81 -15.59 -11.27 -12.97
CA SER A 81 -17.01 -11.37 -13.32
C SER A 81 -17.93 -10.41 -12.56
N LEU A 82 -17.46 -9.79 -11.46
CA LEU A 82 -18.26 -8.86 -10.68
C LEU A 82 -18.11 -7.41 -11.19
N VAL A 83 -19.24 -6.86 -11.61
CA VAL A 83 -19.39 -5.45 -12.04
C VAL A 83 -19.61 -4.58 -10.81
N LEU A 84 -18.53 -4.19 -10.13
CA LEU A 84 -18.55 -3.19 -9.05
C LEU A 84 -17.92 -1.87 -9.50
N PRO A 85 -18.28 -0.74 -8.87
CA PRO A 85 -17.54 0.51 -9.01
C PRO A 85 -16.05 0.30 -8.69
N GLY A 86 -15.16 0.84 -9.53
CA GLY A 86 -13.71 0.58 -9.45
C GLY A 86 -13.10 0.86 -8.08
N ILE A 87 -13.53 1.94 -7.42
CA ILE A 87 -13.09 2.30 -6.05
C ILE A 87 -13.49 1.24 -5.02
N VAL A 88 -14.73 0.75 -5.08
CA VAL A 88 -15.23 -0.26 -4.13
C VAL A 88 -14.49 -1.57 -4.35
N LYS A 89 -14.32 -1.97 -5.61
CA LYS A 89 -13.57 -3.17 -6.00
C LYS A 89 -12.11 -3.09 -5.53
N PHE A 90 -11.48 -1.92 -5.65
CA PHE A 90 -10.11 -1.70 -5.18
C PHE A 90 -9.97 -1.90 -3.65
N PHE A 91 -10.80 -1.23 -2.85
CA PHE A 91 -10.71 -1.35 -1.39
C PHE A 91 -11.04 -2.76 -0.90
N LEU A 92 -12.03 -3.40 -1.51
CA LEU A 92 -12.44 -4.76 -1.17
C LEU A 92 -11.34 -5.77 -1.50
N ILE A 93 -10.85 -5.78 -2.74
CA ILE A 93 -9.80 -6.70 -3.18
C ILE A 93 -8.50 -6.43 -2.41
N GLY A 94 -8.11 -5.17 -2.23
CA GLY A 94 -6.89 -4.79 -1.51
C GLY A 94 -6.89 -5.24 -0.05
N THR A 95 -8.01 -5.07 0.64
CA THR A 95 -8.17 -5.48 2.04
C THR A 95 -8.16 -7.00 2.16
N LEU A 96 -8.92 -7.72 1.31
CA LEU A 96 -8.93 -9.18 1.31
C LEU A 96 -7.56 -9.76 0.99
N ALA A 97 -6.91 -9.26 -0.08
CA ALA A 97 -5.59 -9.74 -0.47
C ALA A 97 -4.56 -9.52 0.65
N THR A 98 -4.60 -8.37 1.32
CA THR A 98 -3.69 -8.07 2.44
C THR A 98 -3.91 -9.04 3.59
N ILE A 99 -5.16 -9.21 4.04
CA ILE A 99 -5.49 -10.11 5.17
C ILE A 99 -5.09 -11.55 4.83
N LEU A 100 -5.46 -12.05 3.65
CA LEU A 100 -5.11 -13.41 3.23
C LEU A 100 -3.59 -13.59 3.14
N SER A 101 -2.85 -12.59 2.68
CA SER A 101 -1.39 -12.68 2.57
C SER A 101 -0.72 -12.84 3.93
N PHE A 102 -1.14 -12.09 4.94
CA PHE A 102 -0.64 -12.23 6.31
C PHE A 102 -1.02 -13.57 6.94
N VAL A 103 -2.26 -14.04 6.73
CA VAL A 103 -2.74 -15.33 7.24
C VAL A 103 -1.98 -16.50 6.59
N LEU A 104 -1.84 -16.49 5.27
CA LEU A 104 -1.12 -17.54 4.54
C LEU A 104 0.37 -17.57 4.92
N THR A 105 1.00 -16.40 5.07
CA THR A 105 2.39 -16.33 5.53
C THR A 105 2.56 -16.92 6.92
N TYR A 106 1.63 -16.60 7.83
CA TYR A 106 1.63 -17.16 9.18
C TYR A 106 1.49 -18.69 9.15
N LEU A 107 0.58 -19.23 8.34
CA LEU A 107 0.40 -20.67 8.16
C LEU A 107 1.65 -21.35 7.58
N ILE A 108 2.32 -20.72 6.62
CA ILE A 108 3.55 -21.27 6.03
C ILE A 108 4.69 -21.27 7.05
N ARG A 109 4.79 -20.25 7.91
CA ARG A 109 5.78 -20.19 8.99
C ARG A 109 5.50 -21.12 10.17
N LEU A 110 4.31 -21.71 10.28
CA LEU A 110 4.05 -22.82 11.21
C LEU A 110 4.80 -24.10 10.79
N ILE A 111 5.18 -24.23 9.51
CA ILE A 111 5.95 -25.37 9.02
C ILE A 111 7.44 -25.17 9.39
N PRO A 112 8.02 -26.07 10.20
CA PRO A 112 9.32 -25.86 10.86
C PRO A 112 10.53 -25.77 9.90
N GLY A 113 10.37 -26.09 8.61
CA GLY A 113 11.43 -25.97 7.59
C GLY A 113 11.60 -24.56 7.01
N VAL A 114 10.56 -23.73 7.02
CA VAL A 114 10.57 -22.40 6.37
C VAL A 114 10.98 -21.28 7.34
N LYS A 115 10.80 -21.49 8.65
CA LYS A 115 11.25 -20.59 9.73
C LYS A 115 12.74 -20.26 9.71
N ARG A 116 13.56 -21.08 9.04
CA ARG A 116 15.02 -20.94 9.02
C ARG A 116 15.52 -20.04 7.87
N VAL A 117 14.66 -19.72 6.91
CA VAL A 117 14.99 -18.94 5.70
C VAL A 117 14.23 -17.61 5.64
N LEU A 118 13.05 -17.52 6.28
CA LEU A 118 12.20 -16.31 6.38
C LEU A 118 12.17 -15.73 7.79
#